data_AF-A0A4V5NL72-F1
#
_entry.id   AF-A0A4V5NL72-F1
#
_cell.length_a   1.000
_cell.length_b   1.000
_cell.length_c   1.000
_cell.angle_alpha   90.00
_cell.angle_beta   90.00
_cell.angle_gamma   90.00
#
_symmetry.space_group_name_H-M   'P 1'
#
loop_
_entity.id
_entity.type
_entity.pdbx_description
1 polymer ?
#
loop_
_entity_poly.entity_id
_entity_poly.type
_entity_poly.pdbx_seq_one_letter_code
_entity_poly.pdbx_strand_id
1 'polypeptide(L)'
;GEAAPEAAMPPPGQRIALAQDAAFSFAYPHLVQGWRAAGAEILPFSPMADEAPDESADVCWLPGGYPELNAGRLAAASGFRAGLRRFAETRPVHGECGGYMVMGETLVDAEGVAHPMTGLLGLVTSFQKRKMHLGYRLAELAAPIPGQGARLRGHEFHYSTILDQPDAPLARVGDAAGQAVPETGSLRRQAGGGLSTGTFFHLIAEAT
;
A
#
# COMPACT_ATOMS: atom_id res chain seq x y z
N GLY A 1 -7.05 22.65 -30.09
CA GLY A 1 -6.79 22.75 -28.66
C GLY A 1 -7.07 21.40 -28.08
N GLU A 2 -6.03 20.58 -28.01
CA GLU A 2 -6.11 19.21 -27.50
C GLU A 2 -5.44 19.27 -26.14
N ALA A 3 -6.19 19.01 -25.07
CA ALA A 3 -5.60 18.83 -23.76
C ALA A 3 -4.60 17.68 -23.87
N ALA A 4 -3.34 17.92 -23.50
CA ALA A 4 -2.36 16.84 -23.39
C ALA A 4 -2.97 15.74 -22.50
N PRO A 5 -2.83 14.45 -22.84
CA PRO A 5 -3.25 13.39 -21.95
C PRO A 5 -2.58 13.62 -20.60
N GLU A 6 -3.39 13.63 -19.54
CA GLU A 6 -2.92 13.71 -18.16
C GLU A 6 -1.76 12.71 -18.02
N ALA A 7 -0.55 13.20 -17.71
CA ALA A 7 0.65 12.40 -17.81
C ALA A 7 0.47 11.14 -16.95
N ALA A 8 0.46 9.97 -17.61
CA ALA A 8 0.32 8.70 -16.91
C ALA A 8 1.44 8.60 -15.87
N MET A 9 1.07 8.33 -14.61
CA MET A 9 2.04 8.16 -13.53
C MET A 9 3.14 7.17 -13.96
N PRO A 10 4.43 7.54 -13.80
CA PRO A 10 5.51 6.67 -14.21
C PRO A 10 5.45 5.35 -13.45
N PRO A 11 5.89 4.24 -14.05
CA PRO A 11 5.90 2.96 -13.36
C PRO A 11 6.84 3.01 -12.15
N PRO A 12 6.48 2.39 -11.02
CA PRO A 12 7.31 2.34 -9.81
C PRO A 12 8.59 1.50 -9.99
N GLY A 13 8.72 0.78 -11.10
CA GLY A 13 9.86 -0.04 -11.50
C GLY A 13 9.59 -0.68 -12.86
N GLN A 14 10.57 -1.34 -13.47
CA GLN A 14 10.36 -2.01 -14.76
C GLN A 14 9.81 -3.42 -14.60
N ARG A 15 10.05 -4.07 -13.47
CA ARG A 15 9.47 -5.36 -13.09
C ARG A 15 8.72 -5.18 -11.77
N ILE A 16 7.39 -5.19 -11.83
CA ILE A 16 6.53 -4.85 -10.69
C ILE A 16 5.85 -6.12 -10.20
N ALA A 17 6.23 -6.60 -9.01
CA ALA A 17 5.45 -7.64 -8.33
C ALA A 17 4.16 -7.01 -7.80
N LEU A 18 3.02 -7.39 -8.37
CA LEU A 18 1.71 -6.82 -8.03
C LEU A 18 0.84 -7.88 -7.36
N ALA A 19 0.48 -7.67 -6.10
CA ALA A 19 -0.47 -8.56 -5.44
C ALA A 19 -1.85 -8.42 -6.10
N GLN A 20 -2.44 -9.56 -6.45
CA GLN A 20 -3.73 -9.61 -7.16
C GLN A 20 -4.52 -10.86 -6.77
N ASP A 21 -5.52 -10.68 -5.90
CA ASP A 21 -6.52 -11.69 -5.56
C ASP A 21 -7.73 -11.03 -4.86
N ALA A 22 -8.56 -11.82 -4.17
CA ALA A 22 -9.76 -11.32 -3.49
C ALA A 22 -9.47 -10.40 -2.29
N ALA A 23 -8.26 -10.44 -1.71
CA ALA A 23 -7.83 -9.50 -0.67
C ALA A 23 -7.16 -8.25 -1.24
N PHE A 24 -6.70 -8.28 -2.49
CA PHE A 24 -5.94 -7.23 -3.18
C PHE A 24 -6.58 -6.88 -4.53
N SER A 25 -7.78 -6.29 -4.49
CA SER A 25 -8.64 -6.10 -5.66
C SER A 25 -8.73 -4.66 -6.18
N PHE A 26 -8.11 -3.69 -5.51
CA PHE A 26 -8.30 -2.25 -5.79
C PHE A 26 -7.14 -1.58 -6.53
N ALA A 27 -6.44 -2.32 -7.38
CA ALA A 27 -5.53 -1.71 -8.33
C ALA A 27 -6.34 -1.02 -9.45
N TYR A 28 -6.10 0.28 -9.68
CA TYR A 28 -6.77 1.00 -10.76
C TYR A 28 -6.32 0.47 -12.14
N PRO A 29 -7.23 -0.03 -12.99
CA PRO A 29 -6.86 -0.60 -14.28
C PRO A 29 -6.09 0.36 -15.19
N HIS A 30 -6.43 1.65 -15.15
CA HIS A 30 -5.75 2.67 -15.98
C HIS A 30 -4.30 2.92 -15.54
N LEU A 31 -3.98 2.82 -14.23
CA LEU A 31 -2.59 2.91 -13.75
C LEU A 31 -1.77 1.72 -14.24
N VAL A 32 -2.29 0.50 -14.07
CA VAL A 32 -1.61 -0.72 -14.52
C VAL A 32 -1.43 -0.73 -16.04
N GLN A 33 -2.42 -0.24 -16.79
CA GLN A 33 -2.30 -0.05 -18.25
C GLN A 33 -1.26 1.00 -18.61
N GLY A 34 -1.21 2.13 -17.88
CA GLY A 34 -0.19 3.16 -18.05
C GLY A 34 1.23 2.63 -17.83
N TRP A 35 1.44 1.85 -16.78
CA TRP A 35 2.73 1.20 -16.50
C TRP A 35 3.15 0.25 -17.62
N ARG A 36 2.23 -0.57 -18.13
CA ARG A 36 2.49 -1.45 -19.28
C ARG A 36 2.80 -0.66 -20.55
N ALA A 37 2.07 0.43 -20.81
CA ALA A 37 2.32 1.31 -21.95
C ALA A 37 3.69 2.01 -21.86
N ALA A 38 4.17 2.27 -20.64
CA ALA A 38 5.52 2.75 -20.37
C ALA A 38 6.60 1.66 -20.41
N GLY A 39 6.24 0.41 -20.73
CA GLY A 39 7.18 -0.70 -20.91
C GLY A 39 7.48 -1.50 -19.63
N ALA A 40 6.76 -1.27 -18.53
CA ALA A 40 6.91 -2.07 -17.33
C ALA A 40 6.20 -3.43 -17.47
N GLU A 41 6.85 -4.48 -16.94
CA GLU A 41 6.31 -5.81 -16.80
C GLU A 41 5.61 -5.96 -15.44
N ILE A 42 4.38 -6.46 -15.48
CA ILE A 42 3.59 -6.76 -14.28
C ILE A 42 3.72 -8.24 -13.99
N LEU A 43 4.25 -8.57 -12.81
CA LEU A 43 4.42 -9.92 -12.29
C LEU A 43 3.35 -10.16 -11.21
N PRO A 44 2.15 -10.65 -11.57
CA PRO A 44 1.08 -10.85 -10.61
C PRO A 44 1.41 -12.02 -9.68
N PHE A 45 1.02 -11.90 -8.41
CA PHE A 45 1.07 -13.01 -7.45
C PHE A 45 -0.12 -12.92 -6.48
N SER A 46 -0.50 -14.04 -5.87
CA SER A 46 -1.60 -14.12 -4.91
C SER A 46 -1.10 -14.40 -3.49
N PRO A 47 -1.09 -13.40 -2.60
CA PRO A 47 -0.88 -13.60 -1.17
C PRO A 47 -1.84 -14.63 -0.56
N MET A 48 -3.10 -14.68 -1.01
CA MET A 48 -4.07 -15.68 -0.54
C MET A 48 -3.71 -17.11 -0.98
N ALA A 49 -2.97 -17.28 -2.07
CA ALA A 49 -2.43 -18.57 -2.51
C ALA A 49 -1.08 -18.91 -1.86
N ASP A 50 -0.63 -18.11 -0.87
CA ASP A 50 0.67 -18.21 -0.21
C ASP A 50 1.87 -17.97 -1.15
N GLU A 51 1.64 -17.22 -2.25
CA GLU A 51 2.69 -16.84 -3.18
C GLU A 51 3.46 -15.62 -2.68
N ALA A 52 4.76 -15.59 -2.95
CA ALA A 52 5.64 -14.47 -2.65
C ALA A 52 5.86 -13.58 -3.89
N PRO A 53 6.30 -12.32 -3.70
CA PRO A 53 6.80 -11.51 -4.81
C PRO A 53 7.92 -12.23 -5.56
N ASP A 54 7.92 -12.11 -6.88
CA ASP A 54 9.00 -12.64 -7.72
C ASP A 54 10.34 -11.95 -7.38
N GLU A 55 11.40 -12.72 -7.21
CA GLU A 55 12.71 -12.19 -6.79
C GLU A 55 13.40 -11.31 -7.84
N SER A 56 12.94 -11.40 -9.10
CA SER A 56 13.40 -10.55 -10.19
C SER A 56 12.68 -9.20 -10.24
N ALA A 57 11.67 -8.96 -9.40
CA ALA A 57 10.97 -7.68 -9.36
C ALA A 57 11.85 -6.57 -8.76
N ASP A 58 11.71 -5.37 -9.30
CA ASP A 58 12.36 -4.16 -8.80
C ASP A 58 11.63 -3.60 -7.57
N VAL A 59 10.30 -3.78 -7.53
CA VAL A 59 9.40 -3.25 -6.52
C VAL A 59 8.23 -4.22 -6.29
N CYS A 60 7.72 -4.26 -5.06
CA CYS A 60 6.48 -4.95 -4.74
C CYS A 60 5.39 -3.93 -4.40
N TRP A 61 4.23 -4.05 -5.04
CA TRP A 61 3.06 -3.21 -4.83
C TRP A 61 1.90 -4.05 -4.28
N LEU A 62 1.42 -3.69 -3.09
CA LEU A 62 0.25 -4.27 -2.46
C LEU A 62 -0.91 -3.26 -2.58
N PRO A 63 -1.80 -3.40 -3.57
CA PRO A 63 -2.91 -2.46 -3.73
C PRO A 63 -3.94 -2.61 -2.60
N GLY A 64 -4.94 -1.74 -2.59
CA GLY A 64 -6.06 -1.88 -1.67
C GLY A 64 -6.92 -3.11 -1.93
N GLY A 65 -7.81 -3.40 -0.99
CA GLY A 65 -8.77 -4.50 -1.06
C GLY A 65 -9.36 -4.74 0.32
N TYR A 66 -9.79 -5.98 0.59
CA TYR A 66 -10.46 -6.36 1.83
C TYR A 66 -9.70 -7.47 2.58
N PRO A 67 -8.45 -7.24 3.02
CA PRO A 67 -7.68 -8.24 3.76
C PRO A 67 -8.33 -8.62 5.09
N GLU A 68 -9.14 -7.76 5.70
CA GLU A 68 -9.86 -8.04 6.94
C GLU A 68 -10.86 -9.20 6.80
N LEU A 69 -11.41 -9.42 5.60
CA LEU A 69 -12.31 -10.54 5.31
C LEU A 69 -11.53 -11.85 5.08
N ASN A 70 -10.21 -11.75 4.98
CA ASN A 70 -9.29 -12.85 4.67
C ASN A 70 -8.15 -12.95 5.70
N ALA A 71 -8.29 -12.31 6.86
CA ALA A 71 -7.19 -12.08 7.81
C ALA A 71 -6.55 -13.39 8.30
N GLY A 72 -7.36 -14.38 8.66
CA GLY A 72 -6.88 -15.70 9.07
C GLY A 72 -6.13 -16.45 7.97
N ARG A 73 -6.58 -16.34 6.70
CA ARG A 73 -5.91 -16.96 5.55
C ARG A 73 -4.56 -16.29 5.27
N LEU A 74 -4.51 -14.96 5.30
CA LEU A 74 -3.28 -14.19 5.12
C LEU A 74 -2.29 -14.42 6.29
N ALA A 75 -2.79 -14.57 7.51
CA ALA A 75 -1.98 -14.94 8.67
C ALA A 75 -1.45 -16.38 8.61
N ALA A 76 -2.13 -17.28 7.90
CA ALA A 76 -1.65 -18.64 7.65
C ALA A 76 -0.66 -18.72 6.47
N ALA A 77 -0.65 -17.72 5.58
CA ALA A 77 0.22 -17.63 4.41
C ALA A 77 1.69 -17.35 4.81
N SER A 78 2.39 -18.40 5.23
CA SER A 78 3.77 -18.31 5.71
C SER A 78 4.79 -18.04 4.59
N GLY A 79 4.59 -18.60 3.40
CA GLY A 79 5.41 -18.38 2.21
C GLY A 79 5.34 -16.93 1.74
N PHE A 80 4.13 -16.38 1.61
CA PHE A 80 3.91 -14.96 1.30
C PHE A 80 4.60 -14.05 2.31
N ARG A 81 4.31 -14.23 3.62
CA ARG A 81 4.85 -13.33 4.66
C ARG A 81 6.37 -13.39 4.74
N ALA A 82 6.97 -14.58 4.69
CA ALA A 82 8.42 -14.73 4.70
C ALA A 82 9.07 -14.22 3.41
N GLY A 83 8.44 -14.46 2.26
CA GLY A 83 8.87 -13.98 0.96
C GLY A 83 8.87 -12.47 0.84
N LEU A 84 7.78 -11.82 1.26
CA LEU A 84 7.67 -10.36 1.26
C LEU A 84 8.68 -9.71 2.21
N ARG A 85 8.90 -10.27 3.41
CA ARG A 85 9.97 -9.82 4.33
C ARG A 85 11.34 -9.89 3.67
N ARG A 86 11.69 -11.04 3.09
CA ARG A 86 12.97 -11.22 2.38
C ARG A 86 13.13 -10.22 1.22
N PHE A 87 12.07 -9.99 0.45
CA PHE A 87 12.08 -9.02 -0.64
C PHE A 87 12.35 -7.59 -0.11
N ALA A 88 11.62 -7.20 0.94
CA ALA A 88 11.69 -5.87 1.53
C ALA A 88 13.04 -5.52 2.18
N GLU A 89 13.86 -6.51 2.52
CA GLU A 89 15.20 -6.25 3.06
C GLU A 89 16.03 -5.39 2.11
N THR A 90 15.89 -5.59 0.79
CA THR A 90 16.76 -4.93 -0.21
C THR A 90 16.00 -4.13 -1.25
N ARG A 91 14.71 -4.38 -1.45
CA ARG A 91 13.88 -3.70 -2.46
C ARG A 91 12.71 -2.94 -1.82
N PRO A 92 12.19 -1.91 -2.49
CA PRO A 92 11.04 -1.17 -2.00
C PRO A 92 9.76 -2.01 -2.01
N VAL A 93 8.95 -1.85 -0.97
CA VAL A 93 7.58 -2.39 -0.88
C VAL A 93 6.63 -1.26 -0.56
N HIS A 94 5.56 -1.12 -1.35
CA HIS A 94 4.53 -0.13 -1.12
C HIS A 94 3.16 -0.80 -0.89
N GLY A 95 2.41 -0.32 0.09
CA GLY A 95 1.07 -0.80 0.41
C GLY A 95 0.03 0.32 0.47
N GLU A 96 -1.09 0.12 -0.22
CA GLU A 96 -2.22 1.05 -0.22
C GLU A 96 -3.41 0.44 0.54
N CYS A 97 -4.01 1.17 1.47
CA CYS A 97 -5.20 0.77 2.21
C CYS A 97 -5.14 -0.66 2.78
N GLY A 98 -5.83 -1.63 2.17
CA GLY A 98 -5.71 -3.04 2.54
C GLY A 98 -4.27 -3.58 2.49
N GLY A 99 -3.49 -3.19 1.48
CA GLY A 99 -2.07 -3.52 1.41
C GLY A 99 -1.28 -2.95 2.59
N TYR A 100 -1.59 -1.71 3.00
CA TYR A 100 -0.98 -1.10 4.19
C TYR A 100 -1.31 -1.87 5.47
N MET A 101 -2.56 -2.34 5.62
CA MET A 101 -2.98 -3.18 6.75
C MET A 101 -2.18 -4.50 6.80
N VAL A 102 -1.95 -5.15 5.66
CA VAL A 102 -1.16 -6.40 5.57
C VAL A 102 0.34 -6.16 5.77
N MET A 103 0.84 -4.97 5.45
CA MET A 103 2.22 -4.57 5.77
C MET A 103 2.47 -4.39 7.27
N GLY A 104 1.42 -4.13 8.04
CA GLY A 104 1.48 -3.96 9.50
C GLY A 104 1.90 -5.20 10.28
N GLU A 105 2.01 -5.04 11.59
CA GLU A 105 2.28 -6.13 12.54
C GLU A 105 1.04 -6.97 12.79
N THR A 106 -0.13 -6.33 12.96
CA THR A 106 -1.36 -7.01 13.35
C THR A 106 -2.59 -6.38 12.69
N LEU A 107 -3.49 -7.27 12.24
CA LEU A 107 -4.83 -6.93 11.78
C LEU A 107 -5.85 -7.63 12.67
N VAL A 108 -6.70 -6.86 13.34
CA VAL A 108 -7.82 -7.38 14.13
C VAL A 108 -9.06 -7.43 13.25
N ASP A 109 -9.66 -8.62 13.07
CA ASP A 109 -10.83 -8.82 12.22
C ASP A 109 -12.15 -8.31 12.85
N ALA A 110 -13.27 -8.55 12.16
CA ALA A 110 -14.59 -8.09 12.59
C ALA A 110 -15.03 -8.75 13.92
N GLU A 111 -14.59 -9.99 14.16
CA GLU A 111 -14.87 -10.79 15.34
C GLU A 111 -13.97 -10.39 16.53
N GLY A 112 -12.95 -9.55 16.30
CA GLY A 112 -12.01 -9.11 17.32
C GLY A 112 -10.81 -10.04 17.49
N VAL A 113 -10.60 -10.98 16.57
CA VAL A 113 -9.44 -11.87 16.57
C VAL A 113 -8.25 -11.15 15.96
N ALA A 114 -7.12 -11.15 16.66
CA ALA A 114 -5.87 -10.56 16.20
C ALA A 114 -5.10 -11.54 15.32
N HIS A 115 -4.70 -11.08 14.13
CA HIS A 115 -3.99 -11.88 13.13
C HIS A 115 -2.61 -11.29 12.84
N PRO A 116 -1.52 -12.08 12.96
CA PRO A 116 -0.17 -11.59 12.66
C PRO A 116 0.00 -11.39 11.15
N MET A 117 0.35 -10.16 10.78
CA MET A 117 0.60 -9.74 9.41
C MET A 117 2.10 -9.79 9.07
N THR A 118 2.53 -9.06 8.05
CA THR A 118 3.92 -9.16 7.54
C THR A 118 4.93 -8.45 8.43
N GLY A 119 4.55 -7.46 9.23
CA GLY A 119 5.43 -6.76 10.16
C GLY A 119 6.52 -5.92 9.48
N LEU A 120 6.33 -5.58 8.20
CA LEU A 120 7.20 -4.63 7.51
C LEU A 120 7.09 -3.21 8.09
N LEU A 121 5.94 -2.92 8.69
CA LEU A 121 5.60 -1.71 9.42
C LEU A 121 5.00 -2.15 10.78
N GLY A 122 5.17 -1.34 11.81
CA GLY A 122 4.65 -1.55 13.16
C GLY A 122 3.16 -1.24 13.31
N LEU A 123 2.48 -1.03 12.19
CA LEU A 123 1.07 -0.67 12.14
C LEU A 123 0.21 -1.79 12.76
N VAL A 124 -0.70 -1.41 13.65
CA VAL A 124 -1.76 -2.27 14.16
C VAL A 124 -3.11 -1.68 13.76
N THR A 125 -3.93 -2.47 13.08
CA THR A 125 -5.25 -2.04 12.60
C THR A 125 -6.36 -2.92 13.13
N SER A 126 -7.58 -2.37 13.21
CA SER A 126 -8.75 -3.12 13.65
C SER A 126 -9.98 -2.80 12.81
N PHE A 127 -10.70 -3.86 12.44
CA PHE A 127 -11.98 -3.80 11.78
C PHE A 127 -13.17 -4.13 12.72
N GLN A 128 -12.89 -4.44 13.99
CA GLN A 128 -13.89 -4.82 14.99
C GLN A 128 -14.92 -3.70 15.24
N LYS A 129 -14.44 -2.46 15.39
CA LYS A 129 -15.28 -1.26 15.50
C LYS A 129 -15.17 -0.44 14.24
N ARG A 130 -16.11 -0.67 13.31
CA ARG A 130 -16.13 0.01 12.02
C ARG A 130 -16.33 1.51 12.20
N LYS A 131 -15.38 2.30 11.72
CA LYS A 131 -15.47 3.75 11.65
C LYS A 131 -15.19 4.17 10.22
N MET A 132 -16.12 4.85 9.58
CA MET A 132 -15.94 5.29 8.20
C MET A 132 -14.99 6.49 8.16
N HIS A 133 -13.88 6.33 7.45
CA HIS A 133 -13.00 7.42 7.03
C HIS A 133 -13.29 7.67 5.56
N LEU A 134 -13.72 8.88 5.21
CA LEU A 134 -14.00 9.28 3.83
C LEU A 134 -13.53 10.70 3.58
N GLY A 135 -12.79 10.91 2.49
CA GLY A 135 -12.57 12.24 1.93
C GLY A 135 -11.38 12.33 0.99
N TYR A 136 -11.34 13.41 0.21
CA TYR A 136 -10.18 13.76 -0.59
C TYR A 136 -9.04 14.24 0.31
N ARG A 137 -7.81 13.96 -0.12
CA ARG A 137 -6.58 14.23 0.63
C ARG A 137 -5.52 14.81 -0.29
N LEU A 138 -4.70 15.68 0.28
CA LEU A 138 -3.45 16.16 -0.31
C LEU A 138 -2.31 15.68 0.58
N ALA A 139 -1.36 14.95 0.01
CA ALA A 139 -0.21 14.44 0.73
C ALA A 139 1.09 15.09 0.22
N GLU A 140 1.92 15.57 1.12
CA GLU A 140 3.30 15.98 0.85
C GLU A 140 4.25 14.92 1.43
N LEU A 141 4.94 14.20 0.54
CA LEU A 141 5.76 13.05 0.91
C LEU A 141 7.04 13.49 1.64
N ALA A 142 7.32 12.84 2.77
CA ALA A 142 8.58 12.98 3.49
C ALA A 142 9.69 12.07 2.92
N ALA A 143 9.32 11.06 2.13
CA ALA A 143 10.24 10.14 1.45
C ALA A 143 9.67 9.74 0.09
N PRO A 144 10.53 9.45 -0.91
CA PRO A 144 10.05 9.05 -2.23
C PRO A 144 9.36 7.68 -2.17
N ILE A 145 8.20 7.60 -2.81
CA ILE A 145 7.62 6.33 -3.24
C ILE A 145 8.02 6.16 -4.71
N PRO A 146 8.57 5.01 -5.13
CA PRO A 146 8.95 4.81 -6.53
C PRO A 146 7.78 5.13 -7.48
N GLY A 147 8.06 5.87 -8.55
CA GLY A 147 7.05 6.27 -9.54
C GLY A 147 6.11 7.41 -9.08
N GLN A 148 6.39 8.06 -7.95
CA GLN A 148 5.54 9.12 -7.41
C GLN A 148 6.26 10.46 -7.24
N GLY A 149 5.57 11.54 -7.61
CA GLY A 149 5.96 12.91 -7.28
C GLY A 149 5.89 13.22 -5.78
N ALA A 150 6.46 14.36 -5.38
CA ALA A 150 6.54 14.76 -3.96
C ALA A 150 5.18 15.19 -3.36
N ARG A 151 4.20 15.54 -4.19
CA ARG A 151 2.85 15.96 -3.77
C ARG A 151 1.82 15.12 -4.49
N LEU A 152 0.91 14.53 -3.74
CA LEU A 152 -0.05 13.55 -4.24
C LEU A 152 -1.48 13.97 -3.92
N ARG A 153 -2.41 13.70 -4.84
CA ARG A 153 -3.85 13.80 -4.63
C ARG A 153 -4.49 12.42 -4.66
N GLY A 154 -5.44 12.24 -3.78
CA GLY A 154 -6.07 10.94 -3.59
C GLY A 154 -7.29 11.03 -2.71
N HIS A 155 -7.81 9.87 -2.37
CA HIS A 155 -8.92 9.75 -1.43
C HIS A 155 -8.63 8.67 -0.42
N GLU A 156 -9.29 8.81 0.71
CA GLU A 156 -9.29 7.84 1.78
C GLU A 156 -10.69 7.27 1.88
N PHE A 157 -10.80 5.94 1.83
CA PHE A 157 -12.05 5.23 2.06
C PHE A 157 -11.78 3.88 2.73
N HIS A 158 -11.94 3.83 4.05
CA HIS A 158 -11.84 2.57 4.80
C HIS A 158 -12.69 2.60 6.07
N TYR A 159 -12.96 1.40 6.59
CA TYR A 159 -13.66 1.23 7.87
C TYR A 159 -12.73 0.86 9.04
N SER A 160 -11.46 0.59 8.74
CA SER A 160 -10.44 0.17 9.70
C SER A 160 -10.01 1.33 10.60
N THR A 161 -9.76 1.04 11.87
CA THR A 161 -9.18 1.98 12.84
C THR A 161 -7.72 1.62 13.08
N ILE A 162 -6.84 2.62 13.16
CA ILE A 162 -5.45 2.47 13.60
C ILE A 162 -5.44 2.36 15.13
N LEU A 163 -4.88 1.28 15.67
CA LEU A 163 -4.66 1.08 17.10
C LEU A 163 -3.25 1.48 17.52
N ASP A 164 -2.26 1.23 16.66
CA ASP A 164 -0.88 1.66 16.86
C ASP A 164 -0.22 1.96 15.51
N GLN A 165 0.68 2.95 15.50
CA GLN A 165 1.41 3.42 14.31
C GLN A 165 2.74 4.04 14.75
N PRO A 166 3.74 3.22 15.15
CA PRO A 166 4.98 3.71 15.76
C PRO A 166 6.02 4.18 14.74
N ASP A 167 5.85 3.86 13.46
CA ASP A 167 6.80 4.21 12.40
C ASP A 167 6.74 5.70 12.03
N ALA A 168 7.84 6.17 11.42
CA ALA A 168 7.91 7.53 10.92
C ALA A 168 6.80 7.81 9.89
N PRO A 169 6.21 9.02 9.91
CA PRO A 169 5.14 9.38 8.98
C PRO A 169 5.66 9.41 7.54
N LEU A 170 4.90 8.81 6.62
CA LEU A 170 5.21 8.83 5.19
C LEU A 170 5.02 10.23 4.58
N ALA A 171 3.98 10.93 5.02
CA ALA A 171 3.58 12.21 4.47
C ALA A 171 2.97 13.13 5.53
N ARG A 172 3.00 14.43 5.25
CA ARG A 172 2.04 15.37 5.82
C ARG A 172 0.78 15.32 4.98
N VAL A 173 -0.36 15.01 5.58
CA VAL A 173 -1.63 14.90 4.86
C VAL A 173 -2.59 15.99 5.33
N GLY A 174 -3.21 16.65 4.38
CA GLY A 174 -4.29 17.61 4.60
C GLY A 174 -5.58 17.19 3.90
N ASP A 175 -6.69 17.71 4.39
CA ASP A 175 -7.97 17.65 3.69
C ASP A 175 -8.02 18.61 2.49
N ALA A 176 -9.17 18.70 1.83
CA ALA A 176 -9.36 19.59 0.68
C ALA A 176 -9.20 21.09 1.02
N ALA A 177 -9.30 21.48 2.29
CA ALA A 177 -9.08 22.83 2.77
C ALA A 177 -7.62 23.07 3.23
N GLY A 178 -6.75 22.05 3.14
CA GLY A 178 -5.37 22.12 3.59
C GLY A 178 -5.20 21.97 5.11
N GLN A 179 -6.26 21.57 5.82
CA GLN A 179 -6.19 21.32 7.26
C GLN A 179 -5.57 19.94 7.49
N ALA A 180 -4.56 19.87 8.37
CA ALA A 180 -3.87 18.61 8.67
C ALA A 180 -4.84 17.57 9.24
N VAL A 181 -4.74 16.34 8.72
CA VAL A 181 -5.48 15.17 9.21
C VAL A 181 -4.52 14.23 9.96
N PRO A 182 -5.00 13.39 10.90
CA PRO A 182 -4.14 12.51 11.67
C PRO A 182 -3.49 11.40 10.82
N GLU A 183 -4.07 11.04 9.68
CA GLU A 183 -3.57 9.99 8.82
C GLU A 183 -2.32 10.46 8.05
N THR A 184 -1.20 9.76 8.24
CA THR A 184 0.11 10.17 7.69
C THR A 184 0.77 9.11 6.82
N GLY A 185 0.23 7.89 6.83
CA GLY A 185 0.95 6.70 6.37
C GLY A 185 2.21 6.43 7.20
N SER A 186 2.94 5.39 6.84
CA SER A 186 4.16 5.01 7.54
C SER A 186 5.29 4.66 6.57
N LEU A 187 6.51 4.93 6.99
CA LEU A 187 7.73 4.52 6.31
C LEU A 187 8.67 3.82 7.30
N ARG A 188 9.33 2.77 6.84
CA ARG A 188 10.40 2.07 7.59
C ARG A 188 11.50 1.64 6.63
N ARG A 189 12.75 1.98 6.96
CA ARG A 189 13.92 1.39 6.30
C ARG A 189 14.24 0.06 6.96
N GLN A 190 14.27 -1.01 6.16
CA GLN A 190 14.60 -2.36 6.62
C GLN A 190 16.11 -2.49 6.86
N ALA A 191 16.52 -3.55 7.55
CA ALA A 191 17.92 -3.73 7.95
C ALA A 191 18.87 -3.84 6.75
N GLY A 192 18.44 -4.52 5.67
CA GLY A 192 19.18 -4.59 4.40
C GLY A 192 19.14 -3.33 3.54
N GLY A 193 18.46 -2.26 3.98
CA GLY A 193 18.41 -0.96 3.31
C GLY A 193 17.18 -0.72 2.42
N GLY A 194 16.35 -1.72 2.17
CA GLY A 194 15.07 -1.58 1.46
C GLY A 194 14.09 -0.66 2.19
N LEU A 195 13.16 -0.06 1.45
CA LEU A 195 12.21 0.92 1.97
C LEU A 195 10.78 0.39 1.91
N SER A 196 10.17 0.19 3.06
CA SER A 196 8.74 -0.13 3.17
C SER A 196 7.96 1.15 3.39
N THR A 197 6.95 1.39 2.57
CA THR A 197 6.04 2.54 2.71
C THR A 197 4.59 2.06 2.62
N GLY A 198 3.68 2.72 3.32
CA GLY A 198 2.26 2.43 3.14
C GLY A 198 1.36 3.53 3.68
N THR A 199 0.13 3.57 3.18
CA THR A 199 -0.85 4.59 3.54
C THR A 199 -2.28 4.13 3.26
N PHE A 200 -3.26 4.66 4.01
CA PHE A 200 -4.69 4.48 3.71
C PHE A 200 -5.17 5.35 2.54
N PHE A 201 -4.31 6.26 2.11
CA PHE A 201 -4.50 7.10 0.95
C PHE A 201 -4.42 6.28 -0.36
N HIS A 202 -5.49 6.27 -1.13
CA HIS A 202 -5.49 5.78 -2.50
C HIS A 202 -5.07 6.90 -3.43
N LEU A 203 -3.96 6.70 -4.12
CA LEU A 203 -3.46 7.67 -5.07
C LEU A 203 -4.35 7.73 -6.32
N ILE A 204 -4.65 8.95 -6.76
CA ILE A 204 -5.35 9.23 -8.02
C ILE A 204 -4.40 9.86 -9.04
N ALA A 205 -3.64 10.88 -8.63
CA ALA A 205 -2.76 11.63 -9.53
C ALA A 205 -1.71 12.44 -8.74
N GLU A 206 -0.67 12.89 -9.43
CA GLU A 206 0.25 13.90 -8.91
C GLU A 206 -0.47 15.25 -8.70
N ALA A 207 -0.10 15.95 -7.64
CA ALA A 207 -0.60 17.29 -7.37
C ALA A 207 0.40 18.34 -7.87
N THR A 208 -0.04 19.19 -8.79
CA THR A 208 0.70 20.38 -9.23
C THR A 208 0.89 21.38 -8.10
#